data_AF-A0A0S4TX42-F1
#
_entry.id   AF-A0A0S4TX42-F1
#
_cell.length_a   1.000
_cell.length_b   1.000
_cell.length_c   1.000
_cell.angle_alpha   90.00
_cell.angle_beta   90.00
_cell.angle_gamma   90.00
#
_symmetry.space_group_name_H-M   'P 1'
#
loop_
_entity.id
_entity.type
_entity.pdbx_description
1 polymer ?
#
loop_
_entity_poly.entity_id
_entity_poly.type
_entity_poly.pdbx_seq_one_letter_code
_entity_poly.pdbx_strand_id
1 'polypeptide(L)'
;MVCDFNGAQPVVFCGAFNLSCGGEEPNGDSLIAIHDPAIVTAYAIEAIRRFDHDRFRASQSTATPAHPLVLKATDAWADPYYDPHNIRFTERVLFAQSTAQAAVPV
;
A
#
# COMPACT_ATOMS: atom_id res chain seq x y z
N MET A 1 -4.83 -2.02 -9.82
CA MET A 1 -5.90 -1.39 -9.01
C MET A 1 -6.30 -2.37 -7.91
N VAL A 2 -6.40 -1.90 -6.67
CA VAL A 2 -6.90 -2.70 -5.54
C VAL A 2 -8.27 -2.17 -5.16
N CYS A 3 -9.25 -3.06 -5.00
CA CYS A 3 -10.61 -2.74 -4.58
C CYS A 3 -11.01 -3.61 -3.40
N ASP A 4 -11.76 -3.03 -2.48
CA ASP A 4 -12.40 -3.72 -1.35
C ASP A 4 -11.46 -4.64 -0.54
N PHE A 5 -10.18 -4.24 -0.36
CA PHE A 5 -9.14 -5.14 0.16
C PHE A 5 -9.43 -5.75 1.55
N ASN A 6 -10.28 -5.09 2.36
CA ASN A 6 -10.73 -5.55 3.68
C ASN A 6 -12.26 -5.73 3.76
N GLY A 7 -12.94 -5.74 2.62
CA GLY A 7 -14.37 -6.00 2.56
C GLY A 7 -14.68 -7.44 2.15
N ALA A 8 -15.94 -7.67 1.78
CA ALA A 8 -16.44 -9.00 1.52
C ALA A 8 -16.00 -9.55 0.15
N GLN A 9 -15.60 -8.69 -0.78
CA GLN A 9 -15.23 -9.08 -2.15
C GLN A 9 -13.93 -8.40 -2.59
N PRO A 10 -12.79 -8.71 -1.93
CA PRO A 10 -11.51 -8.14 -2.29
C PRO A 10 -11.12 -8.55 -3.72
N VAL A 11 -10.59 -7.59 -4.48
CA VAL A 11 -10.07 -7.87 -5.82
C VAL A 11 -8.90 -6.96 -6.14
N VAL A 12 -7.88 -7.52 -6.79
CA VAL A 12 -6.81 -6.77 -7.42
C VAL A 12 -6.83 -7.03 -8.92
N PHE A 13 -6.84 -5.93 -9.68
CA PHE A 13 -6.64 -5.93 -11.12
C PHE A 13 -5.18 -5.55 -11.41
N CYS A 14 -4.45 -6.43 -12.08
CA CYS A 14 -3.06 -6.20 -12.46
C CYS A 14 -2.75 -6.81 -13.83
N GLY A 15 -1.62 -6.45 -14.44
CA GLY A 15 -1.24 -6.92 -15.76
C GLY A 15 -0.42 -5.88 -16.52
N ALA A 16 -0.30 -6.07 -17.83
CA ALA A 16 0.35 -5.11 -18.72
C ALA A 16 -0.57 -3.93 -19.09
N PHE A 17 -1.87 -4.06 -18.85
CA PHE A 17 -2.87 -3.04 -19.11
C PHE A 17 -2.62 -1.77 -18.28
N ASN A 18 -2.51 -0.64 -18.96
CA ASN A 18 -2.12 0.64 -18.36
C ASN A 18 -3.28 1.66 -18.23
N LEU A 19 -4.53 1.24 -18.49
CA LEU A 19 -5.74 2.08 -18.43
C LEU A 19 -5.69 3.31 -19.37
N SER A 20 -5.05 3.18 -20.54
CA SER A 20 -4.97 4.24 -21.55
C SER A 20 -5.71 3.86 -22.83
N CYS A 21 -6.47 4.81 -23.38
CA CYS A 21 -7.29 4.61 -24.59
C CYS A 21 -6.49 4.12 -25.81
N GLY A 22 -5.19 4.44 -25.89
CA GLY A 22 -4.32 4.03 -27.02
C GLY A 22 -3.74 2.61 -26.92
N GLY A 23 -3.81 1.97 -25.75
CA GLY A 23 -3.25 0.65 -25.50
C GLY A 23 -4.24 -0.51 -25.69
N GLU A 24 -5.54 -0.24 -25.78
CA GLU A 24 -6.58 -1.28 -25.61
C GLU A 24 -6.85 -2.10 -26.88
N GLU A 25 -6.75 -1.51 -28.08
CA GLU A 25 -7.05 -2.22 -29.33
C GLU A 25 -5.83 -2.81 -30.06
N PRO A 26 -4.64 -2.15 -30.11
CA PRO A 26 -3.53 -2.66 -30.91
C PRO A 26 -2.47 -3.46 -30.12
N ASN A 27 -2.39 -3.30 -28.79
CA ASN A 27 -1.18 -3.69 -28.04
C ASN A 27 -1.24 -5.10 -27.41
N GLY A 28 -2.40 -5.77 -27.43
CA GLY A 28 -2.56 -7.11 -26.86
C GLY A 28 -2.33 -7.16 -25.34
N ASP A 29 -2.54 -6.04 -24.64
CA ASP A 29 -2.35 -5.94 -23.20
C ASP A 29 -3.28 -6.92 -22.46
N SER A 30 -2.73 -7.59 -21.45
CA SER A 30 -3.49 -8.49 -20.59
C SER A 30 -3.83 -7.83 -19.27
N LEU A 31 -5.05 -8.06 -18.80
CA LEU A 31 -5.51 -7.70 -17.47
C LEU A 31 -6.04 -8.96 -16.76
N ILE A 32 -5.57 -9.19 -15.54
CA ILE A 32 -6.03 -10.27 -14.69
C ILE A 32 -6.69 -9.71 -13.44
N ALA A 33 -7.73 -10.38 -12.97
CA ALA A 33 -8.40 -10.11 -11.71
C ALA A 33 -8.08 -11.25 -10.74
N ILE A 34 -7.57 -10.91 -9.56
CA ILE A 34 -7.26 -11.87 -8.50
C ILE A 34 -8.11 -11.53 -7.28
N HIS A 35 -8.88 -12.52 -6.81
CA HIS A 35 -9.82 -12.38 -5.69
C HIS A 35 -9.33 -13.01 -4.38
N ASP A 36 -8.13 -13.57 -4.36
CA ASP A 36 -7.53 -14.13 -3.15
C ASP A 36 -7.23 -13.00 -2.15
N PRO A 37 -7.84 -12.98 -0.94
CA PRO A 37 -7.68 -11.89 0.02
C PRO A 37 -6.23 -11.65 0.47
N ALA A 38 -5.40 -12.70 0.54
CA ALA A 38 -4.01 -12.57 0.92
C ALA A 38 -3.20 -11.86 -0.18
N ILE A 39 -3.46 -12.22 -1.45
CA ILE A 39 -2.83 -11.55 -2.60
C ILE A 39 -3.30 -10.09 -2.68
N VAL A 40 -4.59 -9.82 -2.51
CA VAL A 40 -5.13 -8.46 -2.54
C VAL A 40 -4.51 -7.61 -1.41
N THR A 41 -4.39 -8.17 -0.20
CA THR A 41 -3.71 -7.51 0.93
C THR A 41 -2.25 -7.19 0.60
N ALA A 42 -1.51 -8.13 0.01
CA ALA A 42 -0.11 -7.90 -0.36
C ALA A 42 0.05 -6.74 -1.36
N TYR A 43 -0.83 -6.65 -2.36
CA TYR A 43 -0.85 -5.52 -3.30
C TYR A 43 -1.20 -4.18 -2.62
N ALA A 44 -2.12 -4.19 -1.65
CA ALA A 44 -2.45 -2.99 -0.87
C ALA A 44 -1.25 -2.50 -0.04
N ILE A 45 -0.52 -3.42 0.62
CA ILE A 45 0.69 -3.12 1.38
C ILE A 45 1.77 -2.53 0.46
N GLU A 46 1.99 -3.12 -0.72
CA GLU A 46 2.98 -2.62 -1.68
C GLU A 46 2.64 -1.22 -2.21
N ALA A 47 1.35 -0.91 -2.39
CA ALA A 47 0.92 0.43 -2.80
C ALA A 47 1.30 1.49 -1.75
N ILE A 48 1.09 1.20 -0.47
CA ILE A 48 1.48 2.10 0.63
C ILE A 48 2.99 2.20 0.76
N ARG A 49 3.69 1.06 0.68
CA ARG A 49 5.17 1.03 0.70
C ARG A 49 5.76 1.91 -0.40
N ARG A 50 5.13 1.91 -1.59
CA ARG A 50 5.55 2.77 -2.70
C ARG A 50 5.34 4.26 -2.39
N PHE A 51 4.21 4.62 -1.82
CA PHE A 51 3.92 6.00 -1.42
C PHE A 51 4.90 6.49 -0.34
N ASP A 52 5.17 5.69 0.69
CA ASP A 52 6.16 6.01 1.73
C ASP A 52 7.57 6.17 1.15
N HIS A 53 7.95 5.31 0.20
CA HIS A 53 9.22 5.44 -0.51
C HIS A 53 9.32 6.76 -1.27
N ASP A 54 8.29 7.14 -2.02
CA ASP A 54 8.30 8.38 -2.79
C ASP A 54 8.29 9.62 -1.86
N ARG A 55 7.58 9.55 -0.73
CA ARG A 55 7.64 10.56 0.34
C ARG A 55 9.05 10.69 0.91
N PHE A 56 9.74 9.58 1.16
CA PHE A 56 11.13 9.59 1.60
C PHE A 56 12.04 10.24 0.55
N ARG A 57 11.89 9.88 -0.73
CA ARG A 57 12.67 10.49 -1.83
C ARG A 57 12.47 12.00 -1.92
N ALA A 58 11.23 12.48 -1.76
CA ALA A 58 10.93 13.91 -1.72
C ALA A 58 11.55 14.61 -0.49
N SER A 59 11.61 13.93 0.65
CA SER A 59 12.29 14.44 1.84
C SER A 59 13.82 14.49 1.64
N GLN A 60 14.37 13.49 0.97
CA GLN A 60 15.79 13.43 0.65
C GLN A 60 16.20 14.54 -0.33
N SER A 61 15.38 14.87 -1.34
CA SER A 61 15.68 15.91 -2.31
C SER A 61 15.68 17.33 -1.72
N THR A 62 15.05 17.52 -0.55
CA THR A 62 14.96 18.80 0.16
C THR A 62 15.89 18.89 1.36
N ALA A 63 16.61 17.82 1.69
CA ALA A 63 17.55 17.79 2.79
C ALA A 63 18.76 18.69 2.52
N THR A 64 19.25 19.37 3.57
CA THR A 64 20.42 20.26 3.49
C THR A 64 21.38 19.97 4.64
N PRO A 65 22.63 20.43 4.61
CA PRO A 65 23.52 20.32 5.77
C PRO A 65 22.96 20.96 7.05
N ALA A 66 22.18 22.04 6.93
CA ALA A 66 21.52 22.69 8.07
C ALA A 66 20.30 21.92 8.59
N HIS A 67 19.62 21.17 7.70
CA HIS A 67 18.47 20.32 8.02
C HIS A 67 18.69 18.92 7.44
N PRO A 68 19.60 18.12 8.05
CA PRO A 68 19.94 16.83 7.52
C PRO A 68 18.81 15.82 7.76
N LEU A 69 18.56 14.96 6.77
CA LEU A 69 17.66 13.82 6.93
C LEU A 69 18.40 12.71 7.69
N VAL A 70 18.02 12.48 8.95
CA VAL A 70 18.67 11.52 9.85
C VAL A 70 17.67 10.55 10.46
N LEU A 71 18.17 9.38 10.85
CA LEU A 71 17.38 8.42 11.63
C LEU A 71 17.08 8.99 13.03
N LYS A 72 15.93 8.61 13.59
CA LYS A 72 15.63 8.87 14.99
C LYS A 72 16.58 8.03 15.85
N ALA A 73 17.14 8.64 16.90
CA ALA A 73 18.07 7.97 17.82
C ALA A 73 17.38 7.03 18.83
N THR A 74 16.05 7.11 18.91
CA THR A 74 15.21 6.31 19.81
C THR A 74 14.09 5.65 19.00
N ASP A 75 13.27 4.85 19.69
CA ASP A 75 12.04 4.25 19.18
C ASP A 75 10.89 5.24 18.94
N ALA A 76 11.10 6.54 19.16
CA ALA A 76 10.11 7.60 18.90
C ALA A 76 9.64 7.67 17.42
N TRP A 77 10.30 6.95 16.50
CA TRP A 77 9.79 6.75 15.14
C TRP A 77 8.47 5.96 15.12
N ALA A 78 8.21 5.15 16.16
CA ALA A 78 7.03 4.30 16.29
C ALA A 78 5.82 5.04 16.86
N ASP A 79 5.99 6.13 17.60
CA ASP A 79 4.90 6.88 18.26
C ASP A 79 3.70 7.17 17.33
N PRO A 80 3.90 7.63 16.07
CA PRO A 80 2.78 7.88 15.15
C PRO A 80 1.92 6.66 14.83
N TYR A 81 2.45 5.44 14.96
CA TYR A 81 1.69 4.22 14.73
C TYR A 81 0.75 3.86 15.89
N TYR A 82 0.93 4.50 17.06
CA TYR A 82 0.13 4.28 18.27
C TYR A 82 -0.78 5.46 18.62
N ASP A 83 -0.73 6.56 17.88
CA ASP A 83 -1.62 7.72 18.02
C ASP A 83 -2.90 7.57 17.17
N PRO A 84 -4.10 7.42 17.76
CA PRO A 84 -5.36 7.27 17.03
C PRO A 84 -5.71 8.42 16.09
N HIS A 85 -5.07 9.58 16.23
CA HIS A 85 -5.29 10.73 15.35
C HIS A 85 -4.33 10.76 14.14
N ASN A 86 -3.44 9.77 14.03
CA ASN A 86 -2.46 9.69 12.96
C ASN A 86 -2.84 8.62 11.92
N ILE A 87 -2.63 8.91 10.63
CA ILE A 87 -2.92 7.96 9.56
C ILE A 87 -2.13 6.65 9.68
N ARG A 88 -0.92 6.70 10.25
CA ARG A 88 -0.08 5.51 10.49
C ARG A 88 -0.67 4.54 11.50
N PHE A 89 -1.46 5.04 12.45
CA PHE A 89 -2.26 4.19 13.33
C PHE A 89 -3.32 3.43 12.54
N THR A 90 -4.06 4.14 11.68
CA THR A 90 -5.07 3.53 10.81
C THR A 90 -4.44 2.44 9.94
N GLU A 91 -3.33 2.73 9.26
CA GLU A 91 -2.58 1.76 8.46
C GLU A 91 -2.19 0.53 9.27
N ARG A 92 -1.55 0.72 10.44
CA ARG A 92 -1.15 -0.41 11.31
C ARG A 92 -2.33 -1.29 11.67
N VAL A 93 -3.43 -0.71 12.13
CA VAL A 93 -4.62 -1.46 12.55
C VAL A 93 -5.23 -2.21 11.38
N LEU A 94 -5.33 -1.56 10.22
CA LEU A 94 -5.89 -2.11 8.99
C LEU A 94 -5.14 -3.35 8.50
N PHE A 95 -3.81 -3.32 8.50
CA PHE A 95 -2.98 -4.42 7.98
C PHE A 95 -2.63 -5.47 9.02
N ALA A 96 -2.57 -5.12 10.31
CA ALA A 96 -2.32 -6.10 11.37
C ALA A 96 -3.52 -7.03 11.63
N GLN A 97 -4.75 -6.61 11.28
CA GLN A 97 -5.97 -7.39 11.49
C GLN A 97 -6.30 -8.36 10.32
N SER A 98 -5.72 -8.17 9.14
CA SER A 98 -6.02 -8.93 7.91
C SER A 98 -5.74 -10.45 8.04
N THR A 99 -4.89 -10.88 8.96
CA THR A 99 -4.55 -12.30 9.13
C THR A 99 -5.59 -13.13 9.90
N ALA A 100 -6.59 -12.49 10.53
CA ALA A 100 -7.57 -13.20 11.39
C ALA A 100 -8.88 -13.58 10.67
N GLN A 101 -9.24 -12.91 9.57
CA GLN A 101 -10.57 -13.06 8.95
C GLN A 101 -10.66 -14.17 7.89
N ALA A 102 -9.55 -14.84 7.56
CA ALA A 102 -9.52 -15.92 6.56
C ALA A 102 -10.03 -17.29 7.08
N ALA A 103 -10.52 -17.38 8.31
CA ALA A 103 -10.99 -18.62 8.93
C ALA A 103 -12.49 -18.57 9.27
N VAL A 104 -13.36 -18.48 8.26
CA VAL A 104 -14.75 -18.91 8.39
C VAL A 104 -15.02 -19.94 7.30
N PRO A 105 -14.98 -21.24 7.60
CA PRO A 105 -15.38 -22.27 6.65
C PRO A 105 -16.91 -22.28 6.51
N VAL A 106 -17.39 -22.42 5.27
CA VAL A 106 -18.77 -22.82 4.94
C VAL A 106 -18.82 -24.34 4.89
#